data_AF-A0A7G8F7N8-F1
#
_entry.id   AF-A0A7G8F7N8-F1
#
_cell.length_a   1.000
_cell.length_b   1.000
_cell.length_c   1.000
_cell.angle_alpha   90.00
_cell.angle_beta   90.00
_cell.angle_gamma   90.00
#
_symmetry.space_group_name_H-M   'P 1'
#
loop_
_entity.id
_entity.type
_entity.pdbx_description
1 polymer ?
#
loop_
_entity_poly.entity_id
_entity_poly.type
_entity_poly.pdbx_seq_one_letter_code
_entity_poly.pdbx_strand_id
1 'polypeptide(L)'
;MSIAEGLRNTVQEANDLDQKLAKRIGQHIDHQSQALAALRETTDAKSFAPQAFRALPPAIEEQFQSLRVTELKAIATRMALPNRSKVKRKADIIQFLISHQAPLAPSYEQLLAFWVEHTQ
;
A
#
# COMPACT_ATOMS: atom_id res chain seq x y z
N MET A 1 30.75 2.15 -51.91
CA MET A 1 30.67 1.47 -50.60
C MET A 1 30.21 0.05 -50.85
N SER A 2 30.93 -0.93 -50.30
CA SER A 2 30.54 -2.34 -50.46
C SER A 2 29.34 -2.66 -49.55
N ILE A 3 28.43 -3.53 -50.00
CA ILE A 3 27.29 -4.02 -49.21
C ILE A 3 27.77 -4.62 -47.88
N ALA A 4 28.95 -5.25 -47.89
CA ALA A 4 29.57 -5.81 -46.69
C ALA A 4 30.03 -4.76 -45.67
N GLU A 5 30.48 -3.58 -46.13
CA GLU A 5 30.83 -2.46 -45.24
C GLU A 5 29.57 -1.81 -44.66
N GLY A 6 28.52 -1.66 -45.48
CA GLY A 6 27.22 -1.17 -45.02
C GLY A 6 26.60 -2.06 -43.94
N LEU A 7 26.59 -3.37 -44.17
CA LEU A 7 26.11 -4.37 -43.18
C LEU A 7 26.94 -4.37 -41.90
N ARG A 8 28.26 -4.21 -42.00
CA ARG A 8 29.13 -4.18 -40.81
C ARG A 8 28.86 -2.94 -39.96
N ASN A 9 28.66 -1.78 -40.60
CA ASN A 9 28.38 -0.53 -39.89
C ASN A 9 27.01 -0.56 -39.20
N THR A 10 25.97 -1.08 -39.87
CA THR A 10 24.63 -1.18 -39.27
C THR A 10 24.59 -2.15 -38.10
N VAL A 11 25.31 -3.27 -38.16
CA VAL A 11 25.44 -4.21 -37.04
C VAL A 11 26.18 -3.57 -35.86
N GLN A 12 27.21 -2.78 -36.13
CA GLN A 12 27.94 -2.07 -35.08
C GLN A 12 27.06 -1.02 -34.39
N GLU A 13 26.31 -0.23 -35.17
CA GLU A 13 25.37 0.76 -34.63
C GLU A 13 24.26 0.12 -33.79
N ALA A 14 23.72 -1.02 -34.22
CA ALA A 14 22.73 -1.77 -33.45
C ALA A 14 23.30 -2.27 -32.10
N ASN A 15 24.52 -2.82 -32.10
CA ASN A 15 25.19 -3.26 -30.87
C ASN A 15 25.47 -2.10 -29.91
N ASP A 16 25.88 -0.95 -30.42
CA ASP A 16 26.14 0.24 -29.61
C ASP A 16 24.85 0.79 -28.99
N LEU A 17 23.72 0.73 -29.71
CA LEU A 17 22.40 1.08 -29.21
C LEU A 17 21.92 0.09 -28.14
N ASP A 18 22.10 -1.21 -28.34
CA ASP A 18 21.73 -2.24 -27.37
C ASP A 18 22.52 -2.07 -26.06
N GLN A 19 23.82 -1.77 -26.13
CA GLN A 19 24.62 -1.48 -24.94
C GLN A 19 24.14 -0.23 -24.19
N LYS A 20 23.78 0.84 -24.93
CA LYS A 20 23.22 2.06 -24.33
C LYS A 20 21.87 1.80 -23.69
N LEU A 21 21.02 0.98 -24.32
CA LEU A 21 19.72 0.60 -23.81
C LEU A 21 19.85 -0.22 -22.52
N ALA A 22 20.71 -1.25 -22.53
CA ALA A 22 20.98 -2.07 -21.35
C ALA A 22 21.46 -1.23 -20.16
N LYS A 23 22.35 -0.27 -20.40
CA LYS A 23 22.82 0.66 -19.37
C LYS A 23 21.71 1.55 -18.81
N ARG A 24 20.85 2.11 -19.67
CA ARG A 24 19.72 2.94 -19.24
C ARG A 24 18.68 2.14 -18.44
N ILE A 25 18.40 0.91 -18.85
CA ILE A 25 17.49 0.01 -18.13
C ILE A 25 18.06 -0.30 -16.73
N GLY A 26 19.34 -0.65 -16.63
CA GLY A 26 20.00 -0.88 -15.34
C GLY A 26 19.88 0.33 -14.41
N GLN A 27 20.21 1.53 -14.91
CA GLN A 27 20.07 2.78 -14.15
C GLN A 27 18.63 3.05 -13.70
N HIS A 28 17.65 2.76 -14.55
CA HIS A 28 16.24 2.94 -14.21
C HIS A 28 15.80 1.98 -13.09
N ILE A 29 16.21 0.72 -13.16
CA ILE A 29 15.94 -0.30 -12.13
C ILE A 29 16.58 0.12 -10.81
N ASP A 30 17.84 0.57 -10.82
CA ASP A 30 18.54 1.02 -9.62
C ASP A 30 17.85 2.23 -8.98
N HIS A 31 17.45 3.22 -9.79
CA HIS A 31 16.71 4.38 -9.28
C HIS A 31 15.35 3.99 -8.70
N GLN A 32 14.60 3.10 -9.36
CA GLN A 32 13.33 2.61 -8.83
C GLN A 32 13.52 1.81 -7.53
N SER A 33 14.55 0.97 -7.45
CA SER A 33 14.88 0.21 -6.24
C SER A 33 15.21 1.14 -5.07
N GLN A 34 16.03 2.16 -5.29
CA GLN A 34 16.36 3.17 -4.28
C GLN A 34 15.14 3.98 -3.85
N ALA A 35 14.30 4.40 -4.79
CA ALA A 35 13.05 5.11 -4.47
C ALA A 35 12.10 4.24 -3.64
N LEU A 36 11.95 2.96 -3.98
CA LEU A 36 11.14 2.01 -3.21
C LEU A 36 11.72 1.74 -1.82
N ALA A 37 13.05 1.64 -1.69
CA ALA A 37 13.71 1.49 -0.41
C ALA A 37 13.48 2.71 0.50
N ALA A 38 13.63 3.92 -0.04
CA ALA A 38 13.35 5.16 0.69
C ALA A 38 11.86 5.25 1.11
N LEU A 39 10.93 4.88 0.22
CA LEU A 39 9.50 4.83 0.55
C LEU A 39 9.21 3.81 1.66
N ARG A 40 9.86 2.64 1.64
CA ARG A 40 9.74 1.63 2.68
C ARG A 40 10.18 2.16 4.06
N GLU A 41 11.33 2.82 4.14
CA GLU A 41 11.81 3.39 5.40
C GLU A 41 10.84 4.45 5.96
N THR A 42 10.24 5.27 5.09
CA THR A 42 9.25 6.27 5.53
C THR A 42 7.92 5.67 5.97
N THR A 43 7.54 4.51 5.43
CA THR A 43 6.29 3.80 5.80
C THR A 43 6.45 3.01 7.09
N ASP A 44 7.61 2.38 7.31
CA ASP A 44 7.91 1.71 8.59
C ASP A 44 8.02 2.72 9.75
N ALA A 45 8.59 3.92 9.50
CA ALA A 45 8.67 5.00 10.49
C ALA A 45 7.31 5.64 10.81
N LYS A 46 6.37 5.64 9.86
CA LYS A 46 4.96 5.96 10.07
C LYS A 46 4.18 4.68 10.36
N SER A 47 4.60 3.92 11.36
CA SER A 47 3.76 2.89 11.97
C SER A 47 2.36 3.49 12.18
N PHE A 48 1.39 3.06 11.37
CA PHE A 48 0.05 3.66 11.26
C PHE A 48 -0.45 4.02 12.65
N ALA A 49 -0.39 5.32 12.97
CA ALA A 49 -0.60 5.74 14.34
C ALA A 49 -2.02 5.35 14.73
N PRO A 50 -2.25 4.73 15.91
CA PRO A 50 -3.59 4.57 16.47
C PRO A 50 -4.36 5.90 16.53
N GLN A 51 -3.64 7.02 16.52
CA GLN A 51 -4.17 8.38 16.42
C GLN A 51 -4.94 8.65 15.12
N ALA A 52 -4.51 8.08 13.97
CA ALA A 52 -5.21 8.24 12.70
C ALA A 52 -6.60 7.57 12.74
N PHE A 53 -6.73 6.47 13.48
CA PHE A 53 -8.03 5.83 13.70
C PHE A 53 -8.94 6.68 14.60
N ARG A 54 -8.42 7.46 15.56
CA ARG A 54 -9.26 8.32 16.43
C ARG A 54 -9.99 9.44 15.68
N ALA A 55 -9.52 9.82 14.50
CA ALA A 55 -10.15 10.87 13.68
C ALA A 55 -11.30 10.36 12.81
N LEU A 56 -11.47 9.04 12.70
CA LEU A 56 -12.52 8.42 11.90
C LEU A 56 -13.80 8.24 12.72
N PRO A 57 -14.99 8.41 12.10
CA PRO A 57 -16.25 8.18 12.80
C PRO A 57 -16.38 6.70 13.21
N PRO A 58 -17.00 6.42 14.36
CA PRO A 58 -17.23 5.04 14.80
C PRO A 58 -18.09 4.31 13.77
N ALA A 59 -17.71 3.06 13.48
CA ALA A 59 -18.47 2.22 12.57
C ALA A 59 -19.73 1.66 13.24
N ILE A 60 -20.77 1.48 12.43
CA ILE A 60 -22.04 0.88 12.86
C ILE A 60 -21.99 -0.65 12.78
N GLU A 61 -22.88 -1.32 13.49
CA GLU A 61 -22.87 -2.79 13.62
C GLU A 61 -22.89 -3.50 12.26
N GLU A 62 -23.72 -3.02 11.32
CA GLU A 62 -23.88 -3.61 10.00
C GLU A 62 -22.56 -3.67 9.22
N GLN A 63 -21.70 -2.67 9.41
CA GLN A 63 -20.40 -2.62 8.73
C GLN A 63 -19.47 -3.72 9.26
N PHE A 64 -19.49 -3.98 10.57
CA PHE A 64 -18.72 -5.07 11.17
C PHE A 64 -19.26 -6.46 10.84
N GLN A 65 -20.58 -6.59 10.64
CA GLN A 65 -21.20 -7.88 10.30
C GLN A 65 -20.68 -8.45 8.98
N SER A 66 -20.30 -7.59 8.02
CA SER A 66 -19.71 -7.98 6.74
C SER A 66 -18.30 -8.57 6.85
N LEU A 67 -17.59 -8.35 7.97
CA LEU A 67 -16.19 -8.74 8.13
C LEU A 67 -16.00 -10.14 8.72
N ARG A 68 -14.85 -10.74 8.46
CA ARG A 68 -14.40 -11.99 9.07
C ARG A 68 -13.86 -11.75 10.48
N VAL A 69 -13.87 -12.79 11.31
CA VAL A 69 -13.34 -12.74 12.69
C VAL A 69 -11.87 -12.29 12.74
N THR A 70 -11.06 -12.69 11.76
CA THR A 70 -9.66 -12.28 11.64
C THR A 70 -9.51 -10.78 11.42
N GLU A 71 -10.35 -10.20 10.57
CA GLU A 71 -10.38 -8.77 10.26
C GLU A 71 -10.84 -7.96 11.48
N LEU A 72 -11.89 -8.42 12.17
CA LEU A 72 -12.38 -7.80 13.40
C LEU A 72 -11.30 -7.77 14.51
N LYS A 73 -10.55 -8.88 14.67
CA LYS A 73 -9.43 -8.93 15.63
C LYS A 73 -8.27 -8.04 15.23
N ALA A 74 -8.02 -7.86 13.92
CA ALA A 74 -7.00 -6.96 13.42
C ALA A 74 -7.33 -5.51 13.78
N ILE A 75 -8.61 -5.09 13.68
CA ILE A 75 -9.06 -3.75 14.08
C ILE A 75 -8.77 -3.52 15.58
N ALA A 76 -9.18 -4.45 16.45
CA ALA A 76 -8.91 -4.34 17.89
C ALA A 76 -7.42 -4.28 18.23
N THR A 77 -6.58 -4.94 17.42
CA THR A 77 -5.12 -4.93 17.58
C THR A 77 -4.50 -3.62 17.11
N ARG A 78 -4.93 -3.09 15.95
CA ARG A 78 -4.48 -1.79 15.42
C ARG A 78 -4.83 -0.62 16.35
N MET A 79 -5.99 -0.69 16.99
CA MET A 79 -6.41 0.28 18.01
C MET A 79 -5.76 0.09 19.39
N ALA A 80 -4.96 -0.96 19.57
CA ALA A 80 -4.38 -1.33 20.86
C ALA A 80 -5.41 -1.48 22.01
N LEU A 81 -6.60 -2.03 21.70
CA LEU A 81 -7.67 -2.17 22.70
C LEU A 81 -7.30 -3.17 23.82
N PRO A 82 -7.61 -2.85 25.09
CA PRO A 82 -7.37 -3.73 26.22
C PRO A 82 -8.28 -4.96 26.18
N ASN A 83 -7.85 -6.10 26.73
CA ASN A 83 -8.66 -7.33 26.82
C ASN A 83 -9.15 -7.92 25.47
N ARG A 84 -8.68 -7.45 24.31
CA ARG A 84 -9.08 -7.92 22.97
C ARG A 84 -8.95 -9.44 22.75
N SER A 85 -8.08 -10.12 23.48
CA SER A 85 -7.87 -11.58 23.40
C SER A 85 -8.94 -12.40 24.12
N LYS A 86 -9.72 -11.80 25.04
CA LYS A 86 -10.76 -12.50 25.82
C LYS A 86 -12.00 -12.79 24.99
N VAL A 87 -12.24 -12.01 23.94
CA VAL A 87 -13.44 -12.07 23.12
C VAL A 87 -13.24 -13.03 21.95
N LYS A 88 -14.03 -14.11 21.89
CA LYS A 88 -13.80 -15.22 20.94
C LYS A 88 -14.89 -15.36 19.87
N ARG A 89 -16.16 -15.10 20.18
CA ARG A 89 -17.27 -15.23 19.22
C ARG A 89 -17.40 -13.96 18.38
N LYS A 90 -17.84 -14.09 17.13
CA LYS A 90 -17.97 -12.97 16.19
C LYS A 90 -18.87 -11.85 16.76
N ALA A 91 -20.07 -12.19 17.22
CA ALA A 91 -21.01 -11.24 17.80
C ALA A 91 -20.41 -10.47 18.99
N ASP A 92 -19.75 -11.18 19.90
CA ASP A 92 -19.11 -10.56 21.06
C ASP A 92 -17.97 -9.62 20.65
N ILE A 93 -17.20 -9.97 19.60
CA ILE A 93 -16.11 -9.12 19.08
C ILE A 93 -16.70 -7.84 18.47
N ILE A 94 -17.83 -7.94 17.77
CA ILE A 94 -18.52 -6.78 17.19
C ILE A 94 -19.02 -5.85 18.32
N GLN A 95 -19.70 -6.39 19.33
CA GLN A 95 -20.14 -5.61 20.49
C GLN A 95 -18.96 -4.98 21.24
N PHE A 96 -17.84 -5.70 21.37
CA PHE A 96 -16.60 -5.18 21.94
C PHE A 96 -16.03 -4.01 21.12
N LEU A 97 -16.05 -4.08 19.79
CA LEU A 97 -15.60 -2.99 18.91
C LEU A 97 -16.53 -1.77 19.00
N ILE A 98 -17.84 -1.97 19.01
CA ILE A 98 -18.84 -0.90 19.13
C ILE A 98 -18.70 -0.16 20.46
N SER A 99 -18.59 -0.90 21.58
CA SER A 99 -18.40 -0.31 22.92
C SER A 99 -17.11 0.50 23.06
N HIS A 100 -16.08 0.19 22.25
CA HIS A 100 -14.83 0.95 22.19
C HIS A 100 -14.82 1.99 21.06
N GLN A 101 -15.97 2.28 20.44
CA GLN A 101 -16.12 3.24 19.34
C GLN A 101 -15.12 3.00 18.21
N ALA A 102 -14.92 1.72 17.85
CA ALA A 102 -13.97 1.36 16.82
C ALA A 102 -14.41 1.92 15.45
N PRO A 103 -13.53 2.65 14.74
CA PRO A 103 -13.80 3.05 13.37
C PRO A 103 -13.41 1.93 12.40
N LEU A 104 -14.04 1.93 11.22
CA LEU A 104 -13.53 1.18 10.08
C LEU A 104 -12.51 2.04 9.34
N ALA A 105 -11.41 1.42 8.90
CA ALA A 105 -10.52 2.07 7.94
C ALA A 105 -11.32 2.34 6.65
N PRO A 106 -11.22 3.54 6.05
CA PRO A 106 -11.83 3.81 4.76
C PRO A 106 -11.30 2.84 3.72
N SER A 107 -12.15 2.46 2.76
CA SER A 107 -11.71 1.67 1.62
C SER A 107 -10.77 2.47 0.73
N TYR A 108 -10.00 1.78 -0.11
CA TYR A 108 -9.14 2.44 -1.10
C TYR A 108 -9.95 3.39 -2.01
N GLU A 109 -11.12 2.96 -2.46
CA GLU A 109 -12.03 3.78 -3.27
C GLU A 109 -12.51 5.04 -2.53
N GLN A 110 -12.81 4.93 -1.23
CA GLN A 110 -13.19 6.08 -0.41
C GLN A 110 -12.03 7.07 -0.24
N LEU A 111 -10.80 6.57 -0.07
CA LEU A 111 -9.60 7.41 0.02
C LEU A 111 -9.29 8.10 -1.32
N LEU A 112 -9.44 7.38 -2.42
CA LEU A 112 -9.27 7.94 -3.76
C LEU A 112 -10.31 9.02 -4.06
N ALA A 113 -11.59 8.74 -3.79
CA ALA A 113 -12.67 9.71 -3.98
C ALA A 113 -12.41 10.98 -3.16
N PHE A 114 -12.08 10.84 -1.87
CA PHE A 114 -11.70 11.97 -1.02
C PHE A 114 -10.53 12.77 -1.60
N TRP A 115 -9.49 12.10 -2.10
CA TRP A 115 -8.30 12.78 -2.63
C TRP A 115 -8.60 13.53 -3.93
N VAL A 116 -9.40 12.94 -4.82
CA VAL A 116 -9.85 13.59 -6.07
C VAL A 116 -10.72 14.82 -5.77
N GLU A 117 -11.65 14.71 -4.81
CA GLU A 117 -12.52 15.83 -4.42
C GLU A 117 -11.75 17.00 -3.78
N HIS A 118 -10.67 16.72 -3.05
CA HIS A 118 -9.87 17.74 -2.35
C HIS A 118 -8.64 18.25 -3.12
N THR A 119 -8.37 17.74 -4.33
CA THR A 119 -7.30 18.24 -5.22
C THR A 119 -7.82 19.13 -6.36
N GLN A 120 -9.13 19.41 -6.39
CA GLN A 120 -9.75 20.43 -7.24
C GLN A 120 -9.88 21.77 -6.50
#